data_AF-A0A538FCV7-F1
#
_entry.id   AF-A0A538FCV7-F1
#
_cell.length_a   1.000
_cell.length_b   1.000
_cell.length_c   1.000
_cell.angle_alpha   90.00
_cell.angle_beta   90.00
_cell.angle_gamma   90.00
#
_symmetry.space_group_name_H-M   'P 1'
#
loop_
_entity.id
_entity.type
_entity.pdbx_description
1 polymer ?
#
loop_
_entity_poly.entity_id
_entity_poly.type
_entity_poly.pdbx_seq_one_letter_code
_entity_poly.pdbx_strand_id
1 'polypeptide(L)'
;MARLEVVPRPTPAERYDAAVEVDVDEALTVHAATIEDWVAPRQAWELTLREGTDFDRPNNVEAVVLFAIGEQTSSLTFRLDQLDRVEDEGQELVLIFEERDGIAKAARLSANGLDVELFHILTFT
;
A
#
# COMPACT_ATOMS: atom_id res chain seq x y z
N MET A 1 -15.99 10.98 -2.81
CA MET A 1 -14.91 10.55 -3.74
C MET A 1 -13.87 11.63 -3.80
N ALA A 2 -12.60 11.23 -3.86
CA ALA A 2 -11.43 12.09 -3.89
C ALA A 2 -10.45 11.59 -4.98
N ARG A 3 -9.35 12.31 -5.20
CA ARG A 3 -8.35 11.96 -6.22
C ARG A 3 -6.99 11.70 -5.60
N LEU A 4 -6.31 10.68 -6.10
CA LEU A 4 -4.89 10.42 -5.83
C LEU A 4 -4.09 10.59 -7.11
N GLU A 5 -2.97 11.31 -7.01
CA GLU A 5 -1.96 11.34 -8.05
C GLU A 5 -1.07 10.10 -7.92
N VAL A 6 -0.95 9.35 -9.00
CA VAL A 6 -0.19 8.09 -9.02
C VAL A 6 0.75 8.03 -10.21
N VAL A 7 1.80 7.22 -10.08
CA VAL A 7 2.68 6.91 -11.19
C VAL A 7 1.89 6.07 -12.21
N PRO A 8 1.89 6.44 -13.50
CA PRO A 8 1.21 5.67 -14.54
C PRO A 8 1.75 4.24 -14.60
N ARG A 9 0.90 3.31 -15.03
CA ARG A 9 1.36 1.94 -15.29
C ARG A 9 2.45 1.94 -16.38
N PRO A 10 3.47 1.06 -16.29
CA PRO A 10 4.50 0.97 -17.31
C PRO A 10 3.93 0.29 -18.57
N THR A 11 3.32 1.06 -19.48
CA THR A 11 2.93 0.58 -20.81
C THR A 11 4.05 0.86 -21.83
N PRO A 12 4.51 -0.13 -22.61
CA PRO A 12 5.61 0.06 -23.56
C PRO A 12 5.41 1.16 -24.60
N ALA A 13 4.16 1.54 -24.89
CA ALA A 13 3.79 2.48 -25.94
C ALA A 13 3.58 3.92 -25.44
N GLU A 14 3.49 4.14 -24.13
CA GLU A 14 3.11 5.45 -23.59
C GLU A 14 4.11 5.84 -22.49
N ARG A 15 5.08 6.68 -22.85
CA ARG A 15 5.88 7.38 -21.85
C ARG A 15 5.03 8.49 -21.27
N TYR A 16 4.36 8.19 -20.18
CA TYR A 16 3.69 9.22 -19.39
C TYR A 16 4.70 9.74 -18.37
N ASP A 17 5.33 10.87 -18.70
CA ASP A 17 6.22 11.61 -17.81
C ASP A 17 5.43 12.43 -16.75
N ALA A 18 4.11 12.21 -16.64
CA ALA A 18 3.21 12.94 -15.76
C ALA A 18 2.39 11.97 -14.89
N ALA A 19 2.11 12.38 -13.65
CA ALA A 19 1.23 11.66 -12.76
C ALA A 19 -0.20 11.55 -13.34
N VAL A 20 -0.88 10.47 -12.99
CA VAL A 20 -2.28 10.21 -13.37
C VAL A 20 -3.16 10.44 -12.16
N GLU A 21 -4.28 11.16 -12.33
CA GLU A 21 -5.30 11.27 -11.29
C GLU A 21 -6.22 10.05 -11.34
N VAL A 22 -6.34 9.34 -10.22
CA VAL A 22 -7.27 8.23 -10.05
C VAL A 22 -8.34 8.63 -9.03
N ASP A 23 -9.60 8.49 -9.41
CA ASP A 23 -10.73 8.67 -8.49
C ASP A 23 -10.78 7.50 -7.51
N VAL A 24 -10.79 7.83 -6.21
CA VAL A 24 -10.82 6.87 -5.10
C VAL A 24 -11.85 7.23 -4.04
N ASP A 25 -12.21 6.25 -3.23
CA ASP A 25 -12.96 6.48 -2.00
C ASP A 25 -12.14 7.34 -1.00
N GLU A 26 -12.85 8.20 -0.26
CA GLU A 26 -12.21 9.17 0.65
C GLU A 26 -11.36 8.49 1.72
N ALA A 27 -11.80 7.34 2.25
CA ALA A 27 -11.04 6.55 3.21
C ALA A 27 -9.65 6.14 2.67
N LEU A 28 -9.56 5.85 1.37
CA LEU A 28 -8.28 5.44 0.75
C LEU A 28 -7.30 6.61 0.67
N THR A 29 -7.76 7.84 0.54
CA THR A 29 -6.88 9.02 0.62
C THR A 29 -6.28 9.19 2.02
N VAL A 30 -7.05 8.86 3.06
CA VAL A 30 -6.56 8.87 4.44
C VAL A 30 -5.50 7.79 4.62
N HIS A 31 -5.74 6.57 4.12
CA HIS A 31 -4.74 5.49 4.19
C HIS A 31 -3.44 5.86 3.47
N ALA A 32 -3.53 6.39 2.25
CA ALA A 32 -2.36 6.84 1.50
C ALA A 32 -1.58 7.93 2.25
N ALA A 33 -2.28 8.95 2.76
CA ALA A 33 -1.66 10.03 3.52
C ALA A 33 -0.98 9.53 4.80
N THR A 34 -1.61 8.65 5.57
CA THR A 34 -1.01 8.07 6.78
C THR A 34 0.27 7.28 6.45
N ILE A 35 0.27 6.49 5.37
CA ILE A 35 1.47 5.76 4.95
C ILE A 35 2.56 6.73 4.49
N GLU A 36 2.21 7.74 3.70
CA GLU A 36 3.15 8.76 3.21
C GLU A 36 3.79 9.54 4.36
N ASP A 37 2.99 10.04 5.31
CA ASP A 37 3.47 10.77 6.48
C ASP A 37 4.43 9.94 7.33
N TRP A 38 4.18 8.63 7.44
CA TRP A 38 5.09 7.72 8.15
C TRP A 38 6.34 7.41 7.33
N VAL A 39 6.24 7.22 6.02
CA VAL A 39 7.40 6.89 5.17
C VAL A 39 8.32 8.09 4.96
N ALA A 40 7.77 9.28 4.70
CA ALA A 40 8.49 10.49 4.31
C ALA A 40 9.71 10.85 5.19
N PRO A 41 9.64 10.80 6.54
CA PRO A 41 10.80 11.12 7.38
C PRO A 41 11.82 9.98 7.51
N ARG A 42 11.57 8.78 6.97
CA ARG A 42 12.38 7.58 7.18
C ARG A 42 13.15 7.21 5.92
N GLN A 43 14.45 7.51 5.89
CA GLN A 43 15.32 7.29 4.72
C GLN A 43 15.35 5.84 4.19
N ALA A 44 15.16 4.85 5.07
CA ALA A 44 15.17 3.44 4.68
C ALA A 44 13.87 2.99 3.99
N TRP A 45 12.84 3.84 3.95
CA TRP A 45 11.53 3.52 3.40
C TRP A 45 11.18 4.39 2.21
N GLU A 46 10.54 3.80 1.21
CA GLU A 46 9.97 4.48 0.06
C GLU A 46 8.54 4.00 -0.16
N LEU A 47 7.64 4.92 -0.50
CA LEU A 47 6.28 4.65 -0.94
C LEU A 47 6.16 5.07 -2.40
N THR A 48 5.61 4.20 -3.24
CA THR A 48 5.18 4.57 -4.58
C THR A 48 3.72 4.18 -4.75
N LEU A 49 2.87 5.15 -5.09
CA LEU A 49 1.51 4.89 -5.56
C LEU A 49 1.53 4.78 -7.08
N ARG A 50 0.93 3.72 -7.61
CA ARG A 50 0.87 3.42 -9.04
C ARG A 50 -0.56 3.23 -9.49
N GLU A 51 -0.84 3.57 -10.74
CA GLU A 51 -2.06 3.15 -11.41
C GLU A 51 -2.08 1.62 -11.43
N GLY A 52 -3.14 1.03 -10.91
CA GLY A 52 -3.26 -0.41 -10.83
C GLY A 52 -3.43 -1.07 -12.20
N THR A 53 -3.21 -2.37 -12.25
CA THR A 53 -3.23 -3.14 -13.49
C THR A 53 -4.62 -3.61 -13.93
N ASP A 54 -5.63 -3.48 -13.06
CA ASP A 54 -7.02 -3.88 -13.31
C ASP A 54 -7.80 -2.76 -14.02
N PHE A 55 -7.95 -2.87 -15.35
CA PHE A 55 -8.71 -1.91 -16.17
C PHE A 55 -10.19 -1.80 -15.72
N ASP A 56 -10.74 -0.58 -15.83
CA ASP A 56 -12.14 -0.23 -15.53
C ASP A 56 -12.61 -0.54 -14.11
N ARG A 57 -11.69 -0.83 -13.20
CA ARG A 57 -11.99 -1.05 -11.79
C ARG A 57 -11.94 0.28 -11.03
N PRO A 58 -12.90 0.57 -10.14
CA PRO A 58 -12.78 1.72 -9.23
C PRO A 58 -11.60 1.53 -8.27
N ASN A 59 -11.14 2.63 -7.66
CA ASN A 59 -10.08 2.62 -6.66
C ASN A 59 -8.77 1.96 -7.14
N ASN A 60 -8.46 2.08 -8.44
CA ASN A 60 -7.39 1.33 -9.08
C ASN A 60 -6.00 1.92 -8.79
N VAL A 61 -5.60 1.84 -7.51
CA VAL A 61 -4.31 2.30 -7.00
C VAL A 61 -3.58 1.11 -6.39
N GLU A 62 -2.37 0.86 -6.87
CA GLU A 62 -1.42 -0.08 -6.27
C GLU A 62 -0.41 0.71 -5.43
N ALA A 63 -0.24 0.31 -4.18
CA ALA A 63 0.80 0.84 -3.31
C ALA A 63 1.99 -0.13 -3.29
N VAL A 64 3.19 0.44 -3.44
CA VAL A 64 4.46 -0.27 -3.30
C VAL A 64 5.22 0.38 -2.16
N VAL A 65 5.43 -0.37 -1.07
CA VAL A 65 6.34 0.04 -0.01
C VAL A 65 7.63 -0.75 -0.14
N LEU A 66 8.75 -0.05 -0.14
CA LEU A 66 10.09 -0.60 -0.23
C LEU A 66 10.86 -0.22 1.03
N PHE A 67 11.47 -1.22 1.66
CA PHE A 67 12.50 -1.05 2.66
C PHE A 67 13.85 -1.38 2.04
N ALA A 68 14.83 -0.49 2.20
CA ALA A 68 16.20 -0.70 1.78
C ALA A 68 17.18 -0.09 2.79
N ILE A 69 18.03 -0.92 3.40
CA ILE A 69 19.12 -0.46 4.27
C ILE A 69 20.34 -1.38 4.10
N GLY A 70 21.49 -0.82 3.73
CA GLY A 70 22.69 -1.60 3.44
C GLY A 70 22.43 -2.65 2.35
N GLU A 71 22.57 -3.94 2.70
CA GLU A 71 22.31 -5.07 1.80
C GLU A 71 20.90 -5.68 1.98
N GLN A 72 20.13 -5.21 2.96
CA GLN A 72 18.78 -5.72 3.23
C GLN A 72 17.75 -4.98 2.40
N THR A 73 16.89 -5.74 1.71
CA THR A 73 15.76 -5.21 0.96
C THR A 73 14.51 -6.06 1.20
N SER A 74 13.36 -5.40 1.34
CA SER A 74 12.05 -6.05 1.38
C SER A 74 11.02 -5.13 0.79
N SER A 75 10.07 -5.67 0.04
CA SER A 75 9.01 -4.87 -0.58
C SER A 75 7.66 -5.53 -0.39
N LEU A 76 6.62 -4.72 -0.19
CA LEU A 76 5.23 -5.15 -0.25
C LEU A 76 4.51 -4.37 -1.35
N THR A 77 3.82 -5.11 -2.21
CA THR A 77 2.93 -4.53 -3.23
C THR A 77 1.53 -5.02 -2.95
N PHE A 78 0.58 -4.09 -2.92
CA PHE A 78 -0.81 -4.38 -2.62
C PHE A 78 -1.72 -3.35 -3.28
N ARG A 79 -3.00 -3.68 -3.46
CA ARG A 79 -3.97 -2.68 -3.87
C ARG A 79 -4.41 -1.87 -2.66
N LEU A 80 -4.47 -0.55 -2.80
CA LEU A 80 -4.81 0.33 -1.69
C LEU A 80 -6.21 0.04 -1.13
N ASP A 81 -7.15 -0.38 -1.99
CA ASP A 81 -8.52 -0.78 -1.65
C ASP A 81 -8.63 -2.13 -0.92
N GLN A 82 -7.52 -2.83 -0.68
CA GLN A 82 -7.49 -4.04 0.16
C GLN A 82 -7.21 -3.73 1.63
N LEU A 83 -6.88 -2.48 1.97
CA LEU A 83 -6.69 -2.06 3.35
C LEU A 83 -8.04 -1.85 4.02
N ASP A 84 -8.22 -2.51 5.15
CA ASP A 84 -9.29 -2.21 6.09
C ASP A 84 -8.87 -1.05 7.00
N ARG A 85 -7.59 -1.01 7.40
CA ARG A 85 -7.06 0.01 8.31
C ARG A 85 -5.56 0.23 8.17
N VAL A 86 -5.13 1.45 8.48
CA VAL A 86 -3.72 1.82 8.67
C VAL A 86 -3.57 2.44 10.06
N GLU A 87 -2.63 1.93 10.86
CA GLU A 87 -2.34 2.42 12.21
C GLU A 87 -0.88 2.89 12.29
N ASP A 88 -0.69 4.18 12.55
CA ASP A 88 0.62 4.77 12.88
C ASP A 88 0.83 4.69 14.40
N GLU A 89 1.72 3.80 14.82
CA GLU A 89 2.10 3.57 16.22
C GLU A 89 3.41 4.30 16.58
N GLY A 90 3.77 5.33 15.82
CA GLY A 90 5.00 6.09 15.95
C GLY A 90 6.18 5.32 15.38
N GLN A 91 6.72 4.33 16.10
CA GLN A 91 7.90 3.58 15.62
C GLN A 91 7.56 2.51 14.57
N GLU A 92 6.30 2.12 14.50
CA GLU A 92 5.80 1.09 13.59
C GLU A 92 4.60 1.64 12.82
N LEU A 93 4.42 1.16 11.59
CA LEU A 93 3.21 1.33 10.82
C LEU A 93 2.58 -0.04 10.60
N VAL A 94 1.33 -0.19 10.99
CA VAL A 94 0.59 -1.44 10.85
C VAL A 94 -0.45 -1.29 9.74
N LEU A 95 -0.31 -2.09 8.69
CA LEU A 95 -1.26 -2.20 7.59
C LEU A 95 -2.14 -3.42 7.83
N ILE A 96 -3.44 -3.20 8.02
CA ILE A 96 -4.42 -4.27 8.23
C ILE A 96 -5.23 -4.41 6.95
N PHE A 97 -5.21 -5.61 6.40
CA PHE A 97 -5.92 -5.93 5.17
C PHE A 97 -7.29 -6.54 5.47
N GLU A 98 -8.23 -6.31 4.57
CA GLU A 98 -9.53 -6.98 4.59
C GLU A 98 -9.36 -8.51 4.68
N GLU A 99 -10.14 -9.12 5.57
CA GLU A 99 -10.23 -10.58 5.65
C GLU A 99 -10.85 -11.11 4.36
N ARG A 100 -10.16 -12.09 3.77
CA ARG A 100 -10.64 -12.71 2.53
C ARG A 100 -10.38 -14.20 2.56
N ASP A 101 -11.42 -14.96 2.28
CA ASP A 101 -11.40 -16.42 2.22
C ASP A 101 -10.88 -17.06 3.52
N GLY A 102 -11.25 -16.49 4.68
CA GLY A 102 -10.83 -16.97 5.99
C GLY A 102 -9.38 -16.61 6.34
N ILE A 103 -8.74 -15.72 5.56
CA ILE A 103 -7.36 -15.27 5.81
C ILE A 103 -7.37 -13.79 6.14
N ALA A 104 -7.05 -13.47 7.39
CA ALA A 104 -6.68 -12.13 7.81
C ALA A 104 -5.18 -11.90 7.62
N LYS A 105 -4.80 -10.69 7.21
CA LYS A 105 -3.40 -10.35 6.90
C LYS A 105 -3.06 -9.02 7.56
N ALA A 106 -1.85 -8.94 8.09
CA ALA A 106 -1.28 -7.69 8.54
C ALA A 106 0.16 -7.56 8.03
N ALA A 107 0.58 -6.33 7.75
CA ALA A 107 1.98 -6.03 7.53
C ALA A 107 2.44 -4.99 8.56
N ARG A 108 3.55 -5.25 9.23
CA ARG A 108 4.20 -4.33 10.16
C ARG A 108 5.46 -3.79 9.50
N LEU A 109 5.53 -2.47 9.34
CA LEU A 109 6.71 -1.76 8.87
C LEU A 109 7.40 -1.15 10.10
N SER A 110 8.70 -1.36 10.23
CA SER A 110 9.51 -0.85 11.33
C SER A 110 10.87 -0.32 10.85
N ALA A 111 11.71 0.13 11.77
CA ALA A 111 13.10 0.47 11.45
C ALA A 111 13.95 -0.72 10.96
N ASN A 112 13.51 -1.96 11.23
CA ASN A 112 14.27 -3.18 10.93
C ASN A 112 13.80 -3.90 9.65
N GLY A 113 12.72 -3.40 9.04
CA GLY A 113 12.16 -3.93 7.81
C GLY A 113 10.68 -4.25 7.91
N LEU A 114 10.25 -5.14 7.02
CA LEU A 114 8.86 -5.54 6.82
C LEU A 114 8.60 -6.92 7.41
N ASP A 115 7.61 -7.02 8.29
CA ASP A 115 7.04 -8.28 8.75
C ASP A 115 5.63 -8.46 8.15
N VAL A 116 5.31 -9.67 7.69
CA VAL A 116 3.97 -10.02 7.18
C VAL A 116 3.41 -11.18 7.99
N GLU A 117 2.23 -10.96 8.56
CA GLU A 117 1.52 -11.92 9.39
C GLU A 117 0.26 -12.40 8.65
N LEU A 118 0.08 -13.72 8.56
CA LEU A 118 -1.07 -14.36 7.94
C LEU A 118 -1.79 -15.22 8.97
N PHE A 119 -3.08 -14.96 9.18
CA PHE A 119 -3.91 -15.67 10.14
C PHE A 119 -5.00 -16.44 9.42
N HIS A 120 -4.96 -17.77 9.50
CA HIS A 120 -6.03 -18.61 9.01
C HIS A 120 -7.09 -18.78 10.09
N ILE A 121 -8.31 -18.34 9.79
CA ILE A 121 -9.44 -18.35 10.70
C ILE A 121 -10.25 -19.62 10.44
N LEU A 122 -10.22 -20.56 11.41
CA LEU A 122 -11.07 -21.74 11.39
C LEU A 122 -12.39 -21.42 12.08
N THR A 123 -13.44 -21.14 11.31
CA THR A 123 -14.81 -21.11 11.83
C THR A 123 -15.34 -22.53 11.99
N PHE A 124 -15.37 -23.03 13.21
CA PHE A 124 -16.12 -24.25 13.54
C PHE A 124 -17.59 -23.87 13.76
N THR A 125 -18.48 -24.41 12.92
CA THR A 125 -19.95 -24.35 13.11
C THR A 125 -20.44 -25.48 13.98
#